data_AF-A0A0C2F6T3-F1
#
_entry.id   AF-A0A0C2F6T3-F1
#
_cell.length_a   1.000
_cell.length_b   1.000
_cell.length_c   1.000
_cell.angle_alpha   90.00
_cell.angle_beta   90.00
_cell.angle_gamma   90.00
#
_symmetry.space_group_name_H-M   'P 1'
#
loop_
_entity.id
_entity.type
_entity.pdbx_description
1 polymer ?
#
loop_
_entity_poly.entity_id
_entity_poly.type
_entity_poly.pdbx_seq_one_letter_code
_entity_poly.pdbx_strand_id
1 'polypeptide(L)'
;MTRLTQVGAGIRSSTLRQQSKIRDAAACAKLNKISWAGHVMRLNDNRWTRAVSDWTPGNVKRTTGRPPTRWSDFFTKSFKERYGALHVPRTDRIHWTTLARERDKWKDCWRPLGIPENQRESR
;
A
#
# COMPACT_ATOMS: atom_id res chain seq x y z
N MET A 1 18.41 15.20 19.59
CA MET A 1 17.50 15.31 20.76
C MET A 1 17.22 13.92 21.30
N THR A 2 17.39 13.71 22.61
CA THR A 2 17.03 12.45 23.29
C THR A 2 15.60 12.50 23.83
N ARG A 3 15.00 11.34 24.12
CA ARG A 3 13.60 11.22 24.60
C ARG A 3 13.35 11.99 25.90
N LEU A 4 14.33 12.03 26.80
CA LEU A 4 14.24 12.77 28.06
C LEU A 4 14.14 14.29 27.84
N THR A 5 14.94 14.84 26.92
CA THR A 5 14.87 16.26 26.53
C THR A 5 13.56 16.60 25.84
N GLN A 6 13.03 15.68 25.02
CA GLN A 6 11.74 15.86 24.36
C GLN A 6 10.58 15.95 25.36
N VAL A 7 10.54 15.02 26.34
CA VAL A 7 9.48 14.98 27.37
C VAL A 7 9.59 16.20 28.29
N GLY A 8 10.80 16.57 28.72
CA GLY A 8 11.03 17.75 29.55
C GLY A 8 10.62 19.07 28.89
N ALA A 9 10.77 19.17 27.56
CA ALA A 9 10.33 20.33 26.79
C ALA A 9 8.86 20.27 26.31
N GLY A 10 8.10 19.21 26.67
CA GLY A 10 6.71 19.04 26.25
C GLY A 10 6.51 18.91 24.74
N ILE A 11 7.55 18.53 23.98
CA ILE A 11 7.50 18.52 22.52
C ILE A 11 6.72 17.30 22.04
N ARG A 12 5.61 17.55 21.33
CA ARG A 12 4.76 16.51 20.76
C ARG A 12 5.48 15.79 19.61
N SER A 13 5.20 14.50 19.47
CA SER A 13 5.73 13.68 18.37
C SER A 13 5.30 14.19 16.98
N SER A 14 4.11 14.80 16.87
CA SER A 14 3.64 15.44 15.64
C SER A 14 4.53 16.61 15.22
N THR A 15 4.96 17.44 16.17
CA THR A 15 5.87 18.56 15.94
C THR A 15 7.22 18.07 15.42
N LEU A 16 7.78 17.01 16.01
CA LEU A 16 9.02 16.40 15.52
C LEU A 16 8.87 15.80 14.12
N ARG A 17 7.74 15.18 13.81
CA ARG A 17 7.46 14.65 12.46
C ARG A 17 7.39 15.78 11.42
N GLN A 18 6.78 16.91 11.78
CA GLN A 18 6.71 18.08 10.90
C GLN A 18 8.10 18.70 10.66
N GLN A 19 8.94 18.76 11.69
CA GLN A 19 10.28 19.34 11.59
C GLN A 19 11.30 18.43 10.90
N SER A 20 11.24 17.11 11.15
CA SER A 20 12.24 16.16 10.68
C SER A 20 12.20 15.90 9.18
N LYS A 21 11.11 16.25 8.48
CA LYS A 21 10.86 15.96 7.06
C LYS A 21 10.97 14.46 6.71
N ILE A 22 11.01 13.57 7.71
CA ILE A 22 11.10 12.13 7.51
C ILE A 22 9.74 11.63 7.03
N ARG A 23 9.77 10.89 5.91
CA ARG A 23 8.56 10.29 5.34
C ARG A 23 7.98 9.26 6.32
N ASP A 24 6.66 9.26 6.47
CA ASP A 24 5.99 8.34 7.38
C ASP A 24 6.27 6.88 6.99
N ALA A 25 6.77 6.09 7.95
CA ALA A 25 7.21 4.73 7.71
C ALA A 25 6.05 3.80 7.30
N ALA A 26 4.86 3.98 7.87
CA ALA A 26 3.69 3.19 7.50
C ALA A 26 3.22 3.51 6.08
N ALA A 27 3.25 4.80 5.69
CA ALA A 27 2.99 5.23 4.33
C ALA A 27 4.02 4.66 3.34
N CYS A 28 5.31 4.66 3.70
CA CYS A 28 6.37 4.03 2.91
C CYS A 28 6.10 2.54 2.70
N ALA A 29 5.82 1.81 3.78
CA ALA A 29 5.55 0.38 3.74
C ALA A 29 4.33 0.06 2.87
N LYS A 30 3.26 0.85 2.99
CA LYS A 30 2.05 0.73 2.16
C LYS A 30 2.39 0.90 0.67
N LEU A 31 3.12 1.95 0.30
CA LEU A 31 3.50 2.20 -1.10
C LEU A 31 4.46 1.14 -1.65
N ASN A 32 5.41 0.68 -0.86
CA ASN A 32 6.32 -0.41 -1.25
C ASN A 32 5.55 -1.70 -1.49
N LYS A 33 4.59 -2.03 -0.61
CA LYS A 33 3.72 -3.20 -0.74
C LYS A 33 2.87 -3.16 -2.02
N ILE A 34 2.33 -1.99 -2.36
CA ILE A 34 1.59 -1.76 -3.61
C ILE A 34 2.51 -1.88 -4.84
N SER A 35 3.71 -1.29 -4.77
CA SER A 35 4.68 -1.36 -5.87
C SER A 35 5.11 -2.79 -6.15
N TRP A 36 5.37 -3.56 -5.09
CA TRP A 36 5.69 -4.97 -5.15
C TRP A 36 4.54 -5.79 -5.78
N ALA A 37 3.30 -5.56 -5.37
CA ALA A 37 2.15 -6.27 -5.95
C ALA A 37 2.00 -6.02 -7.44
N GLY A 38 2.17 -4.77 -7.88
CA GLY A 38 2.23 -4.44 -9.31
C GLY A 38 3.35 -5.19 -10.03
N HIS A 39 4.54 -5.25 -9.43
CA HIS A 39 5.66 -6.00 -9.99
C HIS A 39 5.32 -7.49 -10.12
N VAL A 40 4.80 -8.12 -9.06
CA VAL A 40 4.43 -9.54 -9.05
C VAL A 40 3.36 -9.87 -10.08
N MET A 41 2.36 -9.01 -10.29
CA MET A 41 1.31 -9.24 -11.30
C MET A 41 1.80 -9.14 -12.74
N ARG A 42 2.93 -8.46 -12.98
CA ARG A 42 3.58 -8.33 -14.29
C ARG A 42 4.64 -9.39 -14.56
N LEU A 43 5.02 -10.18 -13.55
CA LEU A 43 5.87 -11.34 -13.78
C LEU A 43 5.11 -12.34 -14.65
N ASN A 44 5.72 -12.70 -15.77
CA ASN A 44 5.22 -13.73 -16.68
C ASN A 44 5.51 -15.15 -16.18
N ASP A 45 6.39 -15.28 -15.20
CA ASP A 45 6.83 -16.56 -14.69
C ASP A 45 5.84 -17.14 -13.67
N ASN A 46 5.61 -18.45 -13.71
CA ASN A 46 4.82 -19.21 -12.74
C ASN A 46 5.54 -19.35 -11.36
N ARG A 47 6.31 -18.35 -10.95
CA ARG A 47 7.05 -18.35 -9.69
C ARG A 47 6.09 -18.38 -8.50
N TRP A 48 6.54 -19.04 -7.44
CA TRP A 48 5.78 -19.22 -6.21
C TRP A 48 5.30 -17.89 -5.60
N THR A 49 5.98 -16.79 -5.86
CA THR A 49 5.57 -15.44 -5.42
C THR A 49 4.14 -15.07 -5.84
N ARG A 50 3.74 -15.42 -7.05
CA ARG A 50 2.37 -15.16 -7.54
C ARG A 50 1.38 -16.12 -6.90
N ALA A 51 1.73 -17.41 -6.86
CA ALA A 51 0.90 -18.44 -6.22
C ALA A 51 0.62 -18.13 -4.74
N VAL A 52 1.63 -17.71 -3.98
CA VAL A 52 1.50 -17.32 -2.56
C VAL A 52 0.66 -16.06 -2.39
N SER A 53 0.74 -15.10 -3.32
CA SER A 53 -0.04 -13.85 -3.26
C SER A 53 -1.52 -14.09 -3.52
N ASP A 54 -1.84 -14.95 -4.48
CA ASP A 54 -3.20 -15.35 -4.86
C ASP A 54 -3.73 -16.54 -4.03
N TRP A 55 -2.90 -17.08 -3.14
CA TRP A 55 -3.20 -18.30 -2.40
C TRP A 55 -4.46 -18.14 -1.56
N THR A 56 -5.42 -19.03 -1.81
CA THR A 56 -6.64 -19.12 -1.06
C THR A 56 -6.49 -20.20 0.00
N PRO A 57 -6.54 -19.88 1.31
CA PRO A 57 -6.67 -20.91 2.32
C PRO A 57 -7.99 -21.65 2.06
N GLY A 58 -7.93 -22.97 1.92
CA GLY A 58 -9.12 -23.82 1.74
C GLY A 58 -10.08 -23.72 2.93
N ASN A 59 -11.16 -24.53 2.93
CA ASN A 59 -12.23 -24.59 3.93
C ASN A 59 -11.79 -25.02 5.35
N VAL A 60 -10.60 -24.62 5.79
CA VAL A 60 -10.05 -24.84 7.11
C VAL A 60 -10.39 -23.61 7.96
N LYS A 61 -11.20 -23.83 9.01
CA LYS A 61 -11.46 -22.79 10.02
C LYS A 61 -10.16 -22.48 10.75
N ARG A 62 -9.70 -21.23 10.72
CA ARG A 62 -8.56 -20.79 11.54
C ARG A 62 -8.99 -20.61 12.98
N THR A 63 -8.05 -20.85 13.90
CA THR A 63 -8.22 -20.63 15.34
C THR A 63 -8.75 -19.21 15.61
N THR A 64 -9.68 -19.12 16.56
CA THR A 64 -10.24 -17.86 17.05
C THR A 64 -9.13 -16.84 17.31
N GLY A 65 -9.28 -15.63 16.75
CA GLY A 65 -8.28 -14.56 16.84
C GLY A 65 -7.35 -14.43 15.64
N ARG A 66 -7.35 -15.38 14.69
CA ARG A 66 -6.60 -15.26 13.43
C ARG A 66 -7.56 -15.12 12.24
N PRO A 67 -7.81 -13.89 11.76
CA PRO A 67 -8.67 -13.68 10.62
C PRO A 67 -8.16 -14.47 9.40
N PRO A 68 -9.05 -14.99 8.54
CA PRO A 68 -8.66 -15.59 7.26
C PRO A 68 -8.16 -14.53 6.25
N THR A 69 -7.63 -13.40 6.71
CA THR A 69 -7.17 -12.29 5.86
C THR A 69 -6.00 -12.73 5.01
N ARG A 70 -6.17 -12.56 3.70
CA ARG A 70 -5.18 -12.85 2.67
C ARG A 70 -4.32 -11.63 2.40
N TRP A 71 -3.19 -11.87 1.75
CA TRP A 71 -2.33 -10.79 1.28
C TRP A 71 -3.04 -9.96 0.19
N SER A 72 -3.80 -10.63 -0.69
CA SER A 72 -4.67 -10.02 -1.70
C SER A 72 -5.73 -9.08 -1.11
N ASP A 73 -6.26 -9.38 0.07
CA ASP A 73 -7.36 -8.62 0.69
C ASP A 73 -6.95 -7.19 1.01
N PHE A 74 -5.67 -6.98 1.32
CA PHE A 74 -5.11 -5.65 1.51
C PHE A 74 -5.24 -4.79 0.24
N PHE A 75 -4.96 -5.36 -0.95
CA PHE A 75 -5.09 -4.64 -2.21
C PHE A 75 -6.54 -4.46 -2.59
N THR A 76 -7.37 -5.50 -2.42
CA THR A 76 -8.81 -5.38 -2.67
C THR A 76 -9.42 -4.25 -1.84
N LYS A 77 -9.10 -4.18 -0.55
CA LYS A 77 -9.57 -3.10 0.34
C LYS A 77 -9.00 -1.74 -0.07
N SER A 78 -7.68 -1.62 -0.22
CA SER A 78 -7.02 -0.35 -0.56
C SER A 78 -7.44 0.18 -1.94
N PHE A 79 -7.65 -0.72 -2.90
CA PHE A 79 -8.09 -0.37 -4.25
C PHE A 79 -9.54 0.10 -4.24
N LYS A 80 -10.44 -0.60 -3.54
CA LYS A 80 -11.84 -0.17 -3.35
C LYS A 80 -11.94 1.17 -2.64
N GLU A 81 -11.18 1.39 -1.57
CA GLU A 81 -11.14 2.69 -0.86
C GLU A 81 -10.75 3.82 -1.81
N ARG A 82 -9.72 3.59 -2.63
CA ARG A 82 -9.19 4.62 -3.52
C ARG A 82 -10.09 4.91 -4.72
N TYR A 83 -10.62 3.86 -5.36
CA TYR A 83 -11.50 3.99 -6.51
C TYR A 83 -12.91 4.42 -6.13
N GLY A 84 -13.41 3.99 -4.96
CA GLY A 84 -14.65 4.48 -4.39
C GLY A 84 -14.57 5.98 -4.11
N ALA A 85 -13.43 6.47 -3.61
CA ALA A 85 -13.18 7.90 -3.43
C ALA A 85 -13.09 8.69 -4.75
N LEU A 86 -12.82 8.02 -5.89
CA LEU A 86 -12.70 8.64 -7.21
C LEU A 86 -14.01 8.64 -8.02
N HIS A 87 -15.11 8.04 -7.52
CA HIS A 87 -16.44 8.02 -8.17
C HIS A 87 -16.43 7.61 -9.66
N VAL A 88 -15.52 6.73 -10.09
CA VAL A 88 -15.39 6.36 -11.51
C VAL A 88 -16.41 5.26 -11.87
N PRO A 89 -17.45 5.54 -12.68
CA PRO A 89 -18.63 4.65 -12.82
C PRO A 89 -18.36 3.31 -13.53
N ARG A 90 -17.31 3.21 -14.34
CA ARG A 90 -17.01 2.03 -15.17
C ARG A 90 -15.98 1.07 -14.55
N THR A 91 -15.30 1.47 -13.48
CA THR A 91 -14.14 0.73 -12.90
C THR A 91 -14.42 0.06 -11.57
N ASP A 92 -15.59 0.29 -10.95
CA ASP A 92 -16.10 -0.43 -9.77
C ASP A 92 -15.88 -1.96 -9.86
N ARG A 93 -16.04 -2.50 -11.06
CA ARG A 93 -15.96 -3.95 -11.35
C ARG A 93 -14.56 -4.46 -11.67
N ILE A 94 -13.56 -3.59 -11.83
CA ILE A 94 -12.23 -4.02 -12.26
C ILE A 94 -11.47 -4.56 -11.04
N HIS A 95 -11.10 -5.83 -11.10
CA HIS A 95 -10.23 -6.42 -10.10
C HIS A 95 -8.83 -5.80 -10.17
N TRP A 96 -8.23 -5.47 -9.01
CA TRP A 96 -6.97 -4.75 -8.92
C TRP A 96 -5.82 -5.44 -9.69
N THR A 97 -5.86 -6.77 -9.83
CA THR A 97 -4.84 -7.55 -10.57
C THR A 97 -4.81 -7.21 -12.06
N THR A 98 -5.96 -6.91 -12.66
CA THR A 98 -6.06 -6.49 -14.07
C THR A 98 -5.31 -5.18 -14.27
N LEU A 99 -5.55 -4.22 -13.37
CA LEU A 99 -4.94 -2.91 -13.46
C LEU A 99 -3.46 -2.93 -13.07
N ALA A 100 -3.07 -3.84 -12.17
CA ALA A 100 -1.68 -4.07 -11.80
C ALA A 100 -0.82 -4.57 -12.96
N ARG A 101 -1.39 -5.26 -13.96
CA ARG A 101 -0.67 -5.68 -15.17
C ARG A 101 -0.26 -4.49 -16.03
N GLU A 102 -1.09 -3.45 -16.07
CA GLU A 102 -0.80 -2.22 -16.80
C GLU A 102 0.07 -1.29 -15.94
N ARG A 103 1.38 -1.25 -16.22
CA ARG A 103 2.36 -0.53 -15.38
C ARG A 103 1.98 0.93 -15.14
N ASP A 104 1.58 1.64 -16.19
CA ASP A 104 1.34 3.08 -16.11
C ASP A 104 0.02 3.39 -15.41
N LYS A 105 -1.06 2.66 -15.75
CA LYS A 105 -2.33 2.73 -14.99
C LYS A 105 -2.10 2.40 -13.51
N TRP A 106 -1.36 1.34 -13.21
CA TRP A 106 -1.02 0.99 -11.82
C TRP A 106 -0.30 2.13 -11.11
N LYS A 107 0.72 2.73 -11.73
CA LYS A 107 1.43 3.86 -11.15
C LYS A 107 0.50 5.05 -10.91
N ASP A 108 -0.32 5.41 -11.88
CA ASP A 108 -1.22 6.56 -11.82
C ASP A 108 -2.28 6.39 -10.75
N CYS A 109 -2.85 5.19 -10.62
CA CYS A 109 -3.77 4.84 -9.54
C CYS A 109 -3.17 4.99 -8.17
N TRP A 110 -1.84 4.91 -8.04
CA TRP A 110 -1.17 5.07 -6.77
C TRP A 110 -0.48 6.42 -6.57
N ARG A 111 -0.46 7.31 -7.58
CA ARG A 111 0.09 8.67 -7.49
C ARG A 111 -0.63 9.48 -6.41
N PRO A 112 0.09 10.12 -5.46
CA PRO A 112 -0.53 11.01 -4.49
C PRO A 112 -1.43 12.01 -5.22
N LEU A 113 -2.70 12.11 -4.82
CA LEU A 113 -3.60 13.13 -5.34
C LEU A 113 -3.08 14.48 -4.79
N GLY A 114 -2.31 15.21 -5.60
CA GLY A 114 -1.85 16.58 -5.28
C GLY A 114 -0.43 16.75 -4.72
N ILE A 115 0.57 15.92 -5.06
CA ILE A 115 1.99 16.22 -4.74
C ILE A 115 2.79 16.45 -6.04
N PRO A 116 3.49 17.59 -6.22
CA PRO A 116 4.32 17.86 -7.40
C PRO A 116 5.48 16.87 -7.53
N GLU A 117 5.90 16.60 -8.77
CA GLU A 117 6.91 15.61 -9.17
C GLU A 117 8.32 15.85 -8.57
N ASN A 118 8.57 17.01 -7.95
CA ASN A 118 9.90 17.52 -7.58
C ASN A 118 10.56 16.90 -6.33
N GLN A 119 9.98 15.87 -5.71
CA GLN A 119 10.54 15.17 -4.53
C GLN A 119 10.93 13.72 -4.83
N ARG A 120 10.91 13.29 -6.10
CA ARG A 120 11.04 11.88 -6.48
C ARG A 120 12.46 11.42 -6.80
N GLU A 121 13.40 12.34 -7.00
CA GLU A 121 14.75 11.99 -7.44
C GLU A 121 15.73 12.12 -6.28
N SER A 122 15.72 11.12 -5.42
CA SER A 122 16.79 10.86 -4.45
C SER A 122 16.77 9.37 -4.18
N ARG A 123 17.31 8.61 -5.13
CA ARG A 123 17.69 7.22 -4.93
C ARG A 123 18.98 6.95 -5.67
#